data_AF-A0A7S3YHW8-F1
#
_entry.id   AF-A0A7S3YHW8-F1
#
_cell.length_a   1.000
_cell.length_b   1.000
_cell.length_c   1.000
_cell.angle_alpha   90.00
_cell.angle_beta   90.00
_cell.angle_gamma   90.00
#
_symmetry.space_group_name_H-M   'P 1'
#
loop_
_entity.id
_entity.type
_entity.pdbx_description
1 polymer ?
#
loop_
_entity_poly.entity_id
_entity_poly.type
_entity_poly.pdbx_seq_one_letter_code
_entity_poly.pdbx_strand_id
1 'polypeptide(L)'
;SDQSLDIIQQRRMSAKVEQKDMAKLKELSSKNYRDQAVWFLNAFWVKHFEDNYPNQEKVWNYLHKFTELDIKKKKNGCELNEFDAHRFLEHFGMTLSVKEMREKLREIDIDFNKHVSLTEFLIFDFEADVHHLVTASQGEKDMDKINEAQALLEKAQTNAEACRVAAEKAKNAADQARESKLLAIKAENEAKKAESDLRRVEGEARAAADALKAEETKLAT
;
A
#
# COMPACT_ATOMS: atom_id res chain seq x y z
N SER A 1 -47.81 20.67 -8.53
CA SER A 1 -46.51 20.61 -9.21
C SER A 1 -45.51 19.66 -8.55
N ASP A 2 -45.84 19.05 -7.40
CA ASP A 2 -44.91 18.23 -6.63
C ASP A 2 -44.88 16.74 -7.05
N GLN A 3 -46.03 16.19 -7.46
CA GLN A 3 -46.11 14.81 -7.94
C GLN A 3 -45.34 14.56 -9.26
N SER A 4 -45.12 15.60 -10.08
CA SER A 4 -44.33 15.49 -11.31
C SER A 4 -42.84 15.38 -11.07
N LEU A 5 -42.31 16.01 -10.01
CA LEU A 5 -40.91 15.92 -9.64
C LEU A 5 -40.61 14.58 -8.96
N ASP A 6 -41.54 14.08 -8.15
CA ASP A 6 -41.44 12.78 -7.49
C ASP A 6 -41.55 11.62 -8.50
N ILE A 7 -42.39 11.72 -9.53
CA ILE A 7 -42.45 10.74 -10.63
C ILE A 7 -41.19 10.79 -11.51
N ILE A 8 -40.57 11.97 -11.68
CA ILE A 8 -39.30 12.10 -12.43
C ILE A 8 -38.12 11.57 -11.61
N GLN A 9 -38.09 11.77 -10.29
CA GLN A 9 -37.09 11.17 -9.40
C GLN A 9 -37.28 9.65 -9.24
N GLN A 10 -38.53 9.18 -9.12
CA GLN A 10 -38.85 7.75 -9.12
C GLN A 10 -38.54 7.08 -10.48
N ARG A 11 -38.72 7.78 -11.61
CA ARG A 11 -38.28 7.30 -12.94
C ARG A 11 -36.76 7.37 -13.14
N ARG A 12 -36.06 8.32 -12.52
CA ARG A 12 -34.59 8.42 -12.51
C ARG A 12 -33.93 7.32 -11.67
N MET A 13 -34.58 6.87 -10.60
CA MET A 13 -34.10 5.74 -9.78
C MET A 13 -34.62 4.37 -10.23
N SER A 14 -35.69 4.31 -11.05
CA SER A 14 -36.28 3.07 -11.58
C SER A 14 -36.10 2.91 -13.09
N ALA A 15 -34.96 3.31 -13.64
CA ALA A 15 -34.41 2.55 -14.77
C ALA A 15 -34.05 1.17 -14.20
N LYS A 16 -35.05 0.27 -14.16
CA LYS A 16 -34.89 -1.10 -13.70
C LYS A 16 -33.69 -1.67 -14.43
N VAL A 17 -32.58 -1.81 -13.70
CA VAL A 17 -31.46 -2.63 -14.13
C VAL A 17 -32.08 -3.96 -14.51
N GLU A 18 -32.03 -4.31 -15.79
CA GLU A 18 -32.67 -5.53 -16.26
C GLU A 18 -32.02 -6.71 -15.53
N GLN A 19 -32.72 -7.84 -15.36
CA GLN A 19 -32.18 -8.97 -14.61
C GLN A 19 -30.82 -9.44 -15.13
N LYS A 20 -30.60 -9.32 -16.45
CA LYS A 20 -29.32 -9.60 -17.12
C LYS A 20 -28.23 -8.59 -16.74
N ASP A 21 -28.60 -7.32 -16.60
CA ASP A 21 -27.69 -6.24 -16.24
C ASP A 21 -27.26 -6.39 -14.78
N MET A 22 -28.19 -6.78 -13.89
CA MET A 22 -27.88 -7.09 -12.49
C MET A 22 -26.93 -8.29 -12.36
N ALA A 23 -27.14 -9.33 -13.17
CA ALA A 23 -26.23 -10.48 -13.18
C ALA A 23 -24.81 -10.08 -13.61
N LYS A 24 -24.71 -9.20 -14.62
CA LYS A 24 -23.42 -8.71 -15.10
C LYS A 24 -22.76 -7.74 -14.11
N LEU A 25 -23.55 -6.87 -13.47
CA LEU A 25 -23.08 -5.99 -12.41
C LEU A 25 -22.48 -6.81 -11.26
N LYS A 26 -23.16 -7.88 -10.82
CA LYS A 26 -22.64 -8.75 -9.77
C LYS A 26 -21.33 -9.45 -10.15
N GLU A 27 -21.21 -9.89 -11.39
CA GLU A 27 -19.96 -10.44 -11.92
C GLU A 27 -18.84 -9.39 -11.90
N LEU A 28 -19.15 -8.15 -12.27
CA LEU A 28 -18.22 -7.03 -12.25
C LEU A 28 -17.78 -6.68 -10.83
N SER A 29 -18.72 -6.54 -9.89
CA SER A 29 -18.47 -6.29 -8.46
C SER A 29 -17.65 -7.41 -7.80
N SER A 30 -17.66 -8.62 -8.36
CA SER A 30 -16.84 -9.74 -7.88
C SER A 30 -15.39 -9.73 -8.41
N LYS A 31 -15.05 -8.88 -9.38
CA LYS A 31 -13.66 -8.71 -9.84
C LYS A 31 -12.82 -8.01 -8.78
N ASN A 32 -11.50 -8.04 -8.92
CA ASN A 32 -10.66 -7.27 -8.01
C ASN A 32 -10.87 -5.75 -8.22
N TYR A 33 -10.52 -4.94 -7.23
CA TYR A 33 -10.72 -3.48 -7.30
C TYR A 33 -10.09 -2.83 -8.54
N ARG A 34 -8.92 -3.31 -9.00
CA ARG A 34 -8.26 -2.76 -10.19
C ARG A 34 -9.10 -3.00 -11.43
N ASP A 35 -9.59 -4.22 -11.61
CA ASP A 35 -10.38 -4.58 -12.79
C ASP A 35 -11.75 -3.90 -12.77
N GLN A 36 -12.34 -3.70 -11.60
CA GLN A 36 -13.53 -2.87 -11.44
C GLN A 36 -13.29 -1.42 -11.89
N ALA A 37 -12.20 -0.80 -11.45
CA ALA A 37 -11.85 0.57 -11.83
C ALA A 37 -11.56 0.70 -13.33
N VAL A 38 -10.79 -0.23 -13.91
CA VAL A 38 -10.49 -0.25 -15.35
C VAL A 38 -11.77 -0.40 -16.17
N TRP A 39 -12.67 -1.30 -15.78
CA TRP A 39 -13.94 -1.48 -16.47
C TRP A 39 -14.76 -0.19 -16.49
N PHE A 40 -14.86 0.48 -15.34
CA PHE A 40 -15.58 1.75 -15.22
C PHE A 40 -14.95 2.85 -16.07
N LEU A 41 -13.61 2.98 -16.03
CA LEU A 41 -12.87 3.95 -16.84
C LEU A 41 -13.09 3.70 -18.33
N ASN A 42 -13.03 2.45 -18.79
CA ASN A 42 -13.28 2.09 -20.18
C ASN A 42 -14.71 2.46 -20.60
N ALA A 43 -15.71 2.18 -19.75
CA ALA A 43 -17.10 2.44 -20.06
C ALA A 43 -17.43 3.94 -20.16
N PHE A 44 -16.76 4.77 -19.38
CA PHE A 44 -17.11 6.18 -19.21
C PHE A 44 -15.99 7.19 -19.53
N TRP A 45 -14.91 6.77 -20.20
CA TRP A 45 -13.74 7.60 -20.49
C TRP A 45 -14.12 8.97 -21.05
N VAL A 46 -14.82 8.98 -22.19
CA VAL A 46 -15.25 10.20 -22.89
C VAL A 46 -16.20 11.05 -22.03
N LYS A 47 -17.09 10.40 -21.26
CA LYS A 47 -18.14 11.10 -20.50
C LYS A 47 -17.58 11.81 -19.26
N HIS A 48 -16.65 11.17 -18.54
CA HIS A 48 -16.25 11.62 -17.21
C HIS A 48 -14.74 11.93 -17.07
N PHE A 49 -13.90 11.53 -18.03
CA PHE A 49 -12.44 11.46 -17.82
C PHE A 49 -11.56 12.09 -18.90
N GLU A 50 -11.92 12.08 -20.20
CA GLU A 50 -11.02 12.42 -21.33
C GLU A 50 -10.21 13.72 -21.12
N ASP A 51 -10.84 14.76 -20.57
CA ASP A 51 -10.19 16.03 -20.22
C ASP A 51 -10.38 16.42 -18.74
N ASN A 52 -10.63 15.45 -17.87
CA ASN A 52 -10.90 15.68 -16.45
C ASN A 52 -9.91 14.90 -15.57
N TYR A 53 -8.68 15.42 -15.49
CA TYR A 53 -7.63 14.86 -14.64
C TYR A 53 -8.06 14.69 -13.17
N PRO A 54 -8.77 15.65 -12.53
CA PRO A 54 -9.29 15.45 -11.17
C PRO A 54 -10.13 14.19 -11.01
N ASN A 55 -11.02 13.88 -11.97
CA ASN A 55 -11.83 12.66 -11.93
C ASN A 55 -11.00 11.40 -12.14
N GLN A 56 -9.99 11.43 -13.02
CA GLN A 56 -9.06 10.31 -13.22
C GLN A 56 -8.33 9.97 -11.91
N GLU A 57 -7.77 10.99 -11.27
CA GLU A 57 -7.06 10.87 -9.99
C GLU A 57 -8.00 10.43 -8.86
N LYS A 58 -9.27 10.84 -8.90
CA LYS A 58 -10.30 10.41 -7.93
C LYS A 58 -10.47 8.89 -7.95
N VAL A 59 -10.66 8.30 -9.13
CA VAL A 59 -10.81 6.83 -9.28
C VAL A 59 -9.56 6.10 -8.80
N TRP A 60 -8.38 6.63 -9.10
CA TRP A 60 -7.10 6.09 -8.62
C TRP A 60 -7.02 6.09 -7.09
N ASN A 61 -7.37 7.20 -6.45
CA ASN A 61 -7.39 7.32 -5.00
C ASN A 61 -8.42 6.39 -4.36
N TYR A 62 -9.59 6.22 -4.99
CA TYR A 62 -10.60 5.27 -4.52
C TYR A 62 -10.11 3.83 -4.56
N LEU A 63 -9.53 3.40 -5.68
CA LEU A 63 -8.91 2.08 -5.83
C LEU A 63 -7.89 1.81 -4.72
N HIS A 64 -6.99 2.76 -4.48
CA HIS A 64 -5.98 2.61 -3.44
C HIS A 64 -6.57 2.55 -2.05
N LYS A 65 -7.58 3.37 -1.74
CA LYS A 65 -8.20 3.37 -0.42
C LYS A 65 -9.00 2.11 -0.14
N PHE A 66 -9.73 1.57 -1.13
CA PHE A 66 -10.37 0.26 -1.03
C PHE A 66 -9.34 -0.85 -0.77
N THR A 67 -8.24 -0.84 -1.53
CA THR A 67 -7.14 -1.80 -1.37
C THR A 67 -6.48 -1.72 0.01
N GLU A 68 -6.33 -0.52 0.57
CA GLU A 68 -5.77 -0.26 1.90
C GLU A 68 -6.70 -0.77 3.01
N LEU A 69 -8.00 -0.49 2.90
CA LEU A 69 -8.99 -0.82 3.92
C LEU A 69 -9.36 -2.31 3.95
N ASP A 70 -9.27 -3.01 2.82
CA ASP A 70 -9.42 -4.47 2.78
C ASP A 70 -8.16 -5.16 3.34
N ILE A 71 -8.02 -5.16 4.66
CA ILE A 71 -6.83 -5.70 5.34
C ILE A 71 -6.57 -7.18 5.05
N LYS A 72 -7.60 -7.94 4.68
CA LYS A 72 -7.54 -9.40 4.48
C LYS A 72 -7.14 -9.75 3.06
N LYS A 73 -7.86 -9.23 2.07
CA LYS A 73 -7.66 -9.59 0.66
C LYS A 73 -6.82 -8.54 -0.09
N LYS A 74 -6.74 -7.31 0.41
CA LYS A 74 -5.97 -6.19 -0.15
C LYS A 74 -6.26 -6.02 -1.65
N LYS A 75 -5.22 -6.07 -2.49
CA LYS A 75 -5.33 -5.94 -3.95
C LYS A 75 -6.17 -7.04 -4.62
N ASN A 76 -6.37 -8.17 -3.93
CA ASN A 76 -7.19 -9.28 -4.41
C ASN A 76 -8.63 -9.21 -3.85
N GLY A 77 -8.98 -8.14 -3.13
CA GLY A 77 -10.32 -7.86 -2.65
C GLY A 77 -11.26 -7.37 -3.74
N CYS A 78 -12.56 -7.42 -3.46
CA CYS A 78 -13.62 -7.07 -4.40
C CYS A 78 -14.69 -6.15 -3.79
N GLU A 79 -14.84 -6.14 -2.46
CA GLU A 79 -15.84 -5.35 -1.74
C GLU A 79 -15.43 -5.12 -0.29
N LEU A 80 -15.86 -4.00 0.29
CA LEU A 80 -15.69 -3.67 1.70
C LEU A 80 -16.94 -4.01 2.49
N ASN A 81 -16.77 -4.47 3.73
CA ASN A 81 -17.89 -4.58 4.67
C ASN A 81 -18.36 -3.19 5.13
N GLU A 82 -19.52 -3.10 5.79
CA GLU A 82 -20.13 -1.86 6.30
C GLU A 82 -19.14 -0.98 7.11
N PHE A 83 -18.30 -1.58 7.95
CA PHE A 83 -17.34 -0.84 8.78
C PHE A 83 -16.21 -0.22 7.97
N ASP A 84 -15.60 -0.99 7.06
CA ASP A 84 -14.53 -0.49 6.21
C ASP A 84 -15.05 0.48 5.15
N ALA A 85 -16.25 0.25 4.62
CA ALA A 85 -16.94 1.18 3.72
C ALA A 85 -17.23 2.52 4.43
N HIS A 86 -17.60 2.50 5.70
CA HIS A 86 -17.76 3.73 6.48
C HIS A 86 -16.44 4.51 6.60
N ARG A 87 -15.34 3.84 6.96
CA ARG A 87 -14.01 4.48 7.04
C ARG A 87 -13.57 5.05 5.70
N PHE A 88 -13.95 4.41 4.60
CA PHE A 88 -13.73 4.91 3.26
C PHE A 88 -14.47 6.24 3.04
N LEU A 89 -15.78 6.29 3.34
CA LEU A 89 -16.60 7.49 3.17
C LEU A 89 -16.07 8.67 4.02
N GLU A 90 -15.72 8.42 5.28
CA GLU A 90 -15.13 9.43 6.17
C GLU A 90 -13.82 10.01 5.60
N HIS A 91 -12.96 9.16 5.02
CA HIS A 91 -11.68 9.58 4.46
C HIS A 91 -11.85 10.59 3.31
N PHE A 92 -12.90 10.45 2.51
CA PHE A 92 -13.20 11.35 1.39
C PHE A 92 -14.15 12.49 1.78
N GLY A 93 -14.27 12.80 3.07
CA GLY A 93 -15.00 13.97 3.57
C GLY A 93 -16.51 13.77 3.65
N MET A 94 -17.01 12.54 3.46
CA MET A 94 -18.40 12.19 3.73
C MET A 94 -18.53 11.81 5.21
N THR A 95 -18.39 12.81 6.10
CA THR A 95 -18.62 12.62 7.53
C THR A 95 -20.12 12.48 7.77
N LEU A 96 -20.56 11.27 8.10
CA LEU A 96 -21.96 10.92 8.29
C LEU A 96 -22.18 10.45 9.72
N SER A 97 -23.34 10.77 10.32
CA SER A 97 -23.77 10.02 11.50
C SER A 97 -24.02 8.55 11.13
N VAL A 98 -24.01 7.64 12.11
CA VAL A 98 -24.23 6.20 11.87
C VAL A 98 -25.55 5.93 11.12
N LYS A 99 -26.58 6.75 11.36
CA LYS A 99 -27.87 6.62 10.69
C LYS A 99 -27.77 7.01 9.21
N GLU A 100 -27.19 8.18 8.93
CA GLU A 100 -27.00 8.69 7.55
C GLU A 100 -26.05 7.78 6.76
N MET A 101 -25.03 7.22 7.42
CA MET A 101 -24.13 6.24 6.82
C MET A 101 -24.88 4.98 6.38
N ARG A 102 -25.75 4.40 7.21
CA ARG A 102 -26.53 3.21 6.83
C ARG A 102 -27.52 3.49 5.69
N GLU A 103 -28.07 4.70 5.65
CA GLU A 103 -28.92 5.14 4.53
C GLU A 103 -28.09 5.25 3.25
N LYS A 104 -26.92 5.89 3.30
CA LYS A 104 -25.99 6.01 2.18
C LYS A 104 -25.43 4.68 1.69
N LEU A 105 -25.03 3.80 2.58
CA LEU A 105 -24.56 2.46 2.20
C LEU A 105 -25.67 1.64 1.56
N ARG A 106 -26.93 1.80 1.99
CA ARG A 106 -28.08 1.15 1.32
C ARG A 106 -28.36 1.73 -0.07
N GLU A 107 -28.07 3.00 -0.30
CA GLU A 107 -28.15 3.61 -1.64
C GLU A 107 -27.05 3.06 -2.57
N ILE A 108 -25.85 2.82 -2.03
CA ILE A 108 -24.69 2.32 -2.78
C ILE A 108 -24.79 0.81 -3.02
N ASP A 109 -25.25 0.03 -2.04
CA ASP A 109 -25.39 -1.43 -2.08
C ASP A 109 -26.54 -1.85 -3.01
N ILE A 110 -26.26 -1.85 -4.33
CA ILE A 110 -27.24 -2.11 -5.40
C ILE A 110 -27.69 -3.59 -5.37
N ASP A 111 -26.79 -4.51 -4.98
CA ASP A 111 -27.09 -5.95 -4.93
C ASP A 111 -27.60 -6.44 -3.55
N PHE A 112 -27.72 -5.54 -2.57
CA PHE A 112 -28.24 -5.75 -1.21
C PHE A 112 -27.46 -6.79 -0.40
N ASN A 113 -26.15 -6.93 -0.63
CA ASN A 113 -25.29 -7.91 0.02
C ASN A 113 -24.61 -7.40 1.32
N LYS A 114 -24.89 -6.15 1.71
CA LYS A 114 -24.31 -5.43 2.87
C LYS A 114 -22.80 -5.17 2.79
N HIS A 115 -22.25 -5.29 1.60
CA HIS A 115 -20.91 -4.88 1.25
C HIS A 115 -21.01 -3.79 0.19
N VAL A 116 -19.90 -3.09 -0.02
CA VAL A 116 -19.79 -2.08 -1.06
C VAL A 116 -18.62 -2.46 -1.94
N SER A 117 -18.90 -2.77 -3.20
CA SER A 117 -17.88 -2.88 -4.22
C SER A 117 -17.39 -1.50 -4.68
N LEU A 118 -16.20 -1.44 -5.26
CA LEU A 118 -15.71 -0.20 -5.86
C LEU A 118 -16.63 0.23 -7.03
N THR A 119 -17.14 -0.73 -7.79
CA THR A 119 -18.05 -0.49 -8.91
C THR A 119 -19.33 0.21 -8.46
N GLU A 120 -19.98 -0.30 -7.41
CA GLU A 120 -21.18 0.30 -6.82
C GLU A 120 -20.92 1.72 -6.33
N PHE A 121 -19.80 1.93 -5.64
CA PHE A 121 -19.43 3.25 -5.18
C PHE A 121 -19.18 4.23 -6.35
N LEU A 122 -18.52 3.78 -7.43
CA LEU A 122 -18.30 4.60 -8.63
C LEU A 122 -19.61 4.92 -9.36
N ILE A 123 -20.56 3.98 -9.41
CA ILE A 123 -21.91 4.23 -9.95
C ILE A 123 -22.60 5.34 -9.16
N PHE A 124 -22.54 5.26 -7.83
CA PHE A 124 -23.12 6.27 -6.94
C PHE A 124 -22.45 7.65 -7.11
N ASP A 125 -21.12 7.71 -7.01
CA ASP A 125 -20.37 8.98 -6.96
C ASP A 125 -20.36 9.73 -8.31
N PHE A 126 -20.40 9.01 -9.43
CA PHE A 126 -20.46 9.59 -10.78
C PHE A 126 -21.86 9.61 -11.39
N GLU A 127 -22.89 9.17 -10.64
CA GLU A 127 -24.27 9.03 -11.12
C GLU A 127 -24.33 8.25 -12.45
N ALA A 128 -23.64 7.12 -12.50
CA ALA A 128 -23.42 6.35 -13.72
C ALA A 128 -24.63 5.47 -14.08
N ASP A 129 -24.85 5.28 -15.39
CA ASP A 129 -25.89 4.39 -15.87
C ASP A 129 -25.41 2.93 -15.87
N VAL A 130 -26.09 2.06 -15.11
CA VAL A 130 -25.69 0.66 -14.95
C VAL A 130 -25.77 -0.10 -16.27
N HIS A 131 -26.80 0.14 -17.08
CA HIS A 131 -26.97 -0.56 -18.36
C HIS A 131 -25.82 -0.26 -19.31
N HIS A 132 -25.42 1.01 -19.43
CA HIS A 132 -24.26 1.42 -20.20
C HIS A 132 -22.97 0.80 -19.65
N LEU A 133 -22.77 0.81 -18.33
CA LEU A 133 -21.58 0.22 -17.69
C LEU A 133 -21.39 -1.26 -18.09
N VAL A 134 -22.45 -2.06 -18.04
CA VAL A 134 -22.37 -3.50 -18.27
C VAL A 134 -22.37 -3.89 -19.75
N THR A 135 -22.75 -2.98 -20.64
CA THR A 135 -22.79 -3.20 -22.10
C THR A 135 -21.69 -2.51 -22.88
N ALA A 136 -20.95 -1.58 -22.27
CA ALA A 136 -19.87 -0.84 -22.92
C ALA A 136 -18.72 -1.77 -23.36
N SER A 137 -18.16 -1.48 -24.55
CA SER A 137 -16.98 -2.19 -25.06
C SER A 137 -15.79 -2.03 -24.12
N GLN A 138 -15.07 -3.14 -23.91
CA GLN A 138 -13.93 -3.20 -22.98
C GLN A 138 -12.58 -3.19 -23.71
N GLY A 139 -12.52 -2.53 -24.87
CA GLY A 139 -11.28 -2.41 -25.65
C GLY A 139 -10.88 -3.71 -26.35
N GLU A 140 -11.83 -4.56 -26.73
CA GLU A 140 -11.56 -5.88 -27.34
C GLU A 140 -10.66 -5.80 -28.59
N LYS A 141 -10.67 -4.67 -29.30
CA LYS A 141 -9.91 -4.46 -30.53
C LYS A 141 -8.39 -4.29 -30.34
N ASP A 142 -7.95 -3.87 -29.14
CA ASP A 142 -6.54 -3.64 -28.83
C ASP A 142 -6.05 -4.54 -27.68
N MET A 143 -6.77 -5.63 -27.41
CA MET A 143 -6.53 -6.49 -26.25
C MET A 143 -5.10 -7.05 -26.19
N ASP A 144 -4.50 -7.39 -27.34
CA ASP A 144 -3.12 -7.88 -27.39
C ASP A 144 -2.11 -6.84 -26.88
N LYS A 145 -2.27 -5.57 -27.29
CA LYS A 145 -1.41 -4.47 -26.83
C LYS A 145 -1.64 -4.15 -25.36
N ILE A 146 -2.90 -4.21 -24.91
CA ILE A 146 -3.25 -4.00 -23.50
C ILE A 146 -2.60 -5.08 -22.64
N ASN A 147 -2.69 -6.35 -23.06
CA ASN A 147 -2.08 -7.48 -22.36
C ASN A 147 -0.54 -7.35 -22.31
N GLU A 148 0.08 -6.96 -23.42
CA GLU A 148 1.52 -6.69 -23.46
C GLU A 148 1.92 -5.57 -22.49
N ALA A 149 1.19 -4.45 -22.51
CA ALA A 149 1.44 -3.33 -21.61
C ALA A 149 1.25 -3.71 -20.13
N GLN A 150 0.24 -4.52 -19.81
CA GLN A 150 0.02 -5.04 -18.47
C GLN A 150 1.17 -5.94 -18.01
N ALA A 151 1.65 -6.85 -18.88
CA ALA A 151 2.77 -7.72 -18.57
C ALA A 151 4.07 -6.92 -18.34
N LEU A 152 4.31 -5.89 -19.15
CA LEU A 152 5.46 -4.99 -18.95
C LEU A 152 5.37 -4.22 -17.63
N LEU A 153 4.18 -3.75 -17.25
CA LEU A 153 3.95 -3.07 -15.98
C LEU A 153 4.18 -4.00 -14.78
N GLU A 154 3.64 -5.23 -14.80
CA GLU A 154 3.87 -6.21 -13.74
C GLU A 154 5.34 -6.57 -13.59
N LYS A 155 6.05 -6.73 -14.71
CA LYS A 155 7.50 -6.96 -14.71
C LYS A 155 8.25 -5.77 -14.10
N ALA A 156 7.89 -4.54 -14.47
CA ALA A 156 8.48 -3.34 -13.90
C ALA A 156 8.24 -3.23 -12.39
N GLN A 157 7.02 -3.51 -11.93
CA GLN A 157 6.68 -3.51 -10.50
C GLN A 157 7.45 -4.58 -9.72
N THR A 158 7.57 -5.79 -10.28
CA THR A 158 8.35 -6.88 -9.67
C THR A 158 9.83 -6.49 -9.55
N ASN A 159 10.40 -5.91 -10.60
CA ASN A 159 11.79 -5.45 -10.58
C ASN A 159 11.99 -4.31 -9.57
N ALA A 160 11.07 -3.34 -9.52
CA ALA A 160 11.13 -2.23 -8.57
C ALA A 160 11.11 -2.72 -7.12
N GLU A 161 10.24 -3.69 -6.81
CA GLU A 161 10.18 -4.29 -5.47
C GLU A 161 11.46 -5.07 -5.14
N ALA A 162 12.00 -5.85 -6.09
CA ALA A 162 13.26 -6.55 -5.91
C ALA A 162 14.42 -5.56 -5.63
N CYS A 163 14.48 -4.45 -6.37
CA CYS A 163 15.45 -3.38 -6.14
C CYS A 163 15.26 -2.74 -4.75
N ARG A 164 14.02 -2.48 -4.34
CA ARG A 164 13.71 -1.91 -3.02
C ARG A 164 14.20 -2.82 -1.90
N VAL A 165 13.89 -4.11 -1.97
CA VAL A 165 14.33 -5.12 -0.99
C VAL A 165 15.86 -5.25 -0.97
N ALA A 166 16.51 -5.25 -2.13
CA ALA A 166 17.96 -5.31 -2.22
C ALA A 166 18.64 -4.07 -1.59
N ALA A 167 18.10 -2.87 -1.84
CA ALA A 167 18.58 -1.64 -1.24
C ALA A 167 18.43 -1.64 0.29
N GLU A 168 17.30 -2.12 0.80
CA GLU A 168 17.05 -2.25 2.23
C GLU A 168 18.03 -3.22 2.90
N LYS A 169 18.28 -4.39 2.29
CA LYS A 169 19.30 -5.34 2.75
C LYS A 169 20.71 -4.74 2.74
N ALA A 170 21.08 -4.03 1.66
CA ALA A 170 22.40 -3.42 1.54
C ALA A 170 22.61 -2.34 2.61
N LYS A 171 21.59 -1.54 2.91
CA LYS A 171 21.62 -0.55 4.00
C LYS A 171 21.85 -1.21 5.35
N ASN A 172 21.07 -2.25 5.68
CA ASN A 172 21.21 -2.95 6.96
C ASN A 172 22.60 -3.60 7.10
N ALA A 173 23.13 -4.19 6.03
CA ALA A 173 24.48 -4.75 6.03
C ALA A 173 25.57 -3.68 6.22
N ALA A 174 25.40 -2.50 5.60
CA ALA A 174 26.32 -1.38 5.77
C ALA A 174 26.30 -0.85 7.21
N ASP A 175 25.12 -0.76 7.83
CA ASP A 175 24.98 -0.33 9.23
C ASP A 175 25.65 -1.33 10.18
N GLN A 176 25.43 -2.64 9.99
CA GLN A 176 26.11 -3.69 10.76
C GLN A 176 27.63 -3.67 10.60
N ALA A 177 28.13 -3.46 9.37
CA ALA A 177 29.56 -3.35 9.11
C ALA A 177 30.17 -2.12 9.79
N ARG A 178 29.44 -1.01 9.84
CA ARG A 178 29.87 0.21 10.54
C ARG A 178 29.98 -0.02 12.05
N GLU A 179 28.97 -0.67 12.65
CA GLU A 179 29.01 -1.02 14.08
C GLU A 179 30.17 -1.97 14.41
N SER A 180 30.35 -3.01 13.60
CA SER A 180 31.45 -3.97 13.74
C SER A 180 32.82 -3.29 13.66
N LYS A 181 32.98 -2.35 12.73
CA LYS A 181 34.21 -1.55 12.60
C LYS A 181 34.47 -0.69 13.83
N LEU A 182 33.44 -0.06 14.39
CA LEU A 182 33.57 0.75 15.60
C LEU A 182 33.98 -0.12 16.81
N LEU A 183 33.44 -1.32 16.94
CA LEU A 183 33.83 -2.27 17.98
C LEU A 183 35.29 -2.72 17.81
N ALA A 184 35.71 -3.04 16.59
CA ALA A 184 37.09 -3.42 16.30
C ALA A 184 38.09 -2.29 16.65
N ILE A 185 37.76 -1.03 16.31
CA ILE A 185 38.58 0.14 16.67
C ILE A 185 38.70 0.29 18.19
N LYS A 186 37.61 0.11 18.94
CA LYS A 186 37.64 0.16 20.40
C LYS A 186 38.53 -0.94 20.98
N ALA A 187 38.36 -2.18 20.53
CA ALA A 187 39.17 -3.31 20.96
C ALA A 187 40.66 -3.13 20.64
N GLU A 188 40.98 -2.59 19.45
CA GLU A 188 42.36 -2.29 19.06
C GLU A 188 42.99 -1.24 19.99
N ASN A 189 42.25 -0.18 20.32
CA ASN A 189 42.74 0.87 21.23
C ASN A 189 42.94 0.33 22.65
N GLU A 190 42.04 -0.52 23.14
CA GLU A 190 42.17 -1.19 24.44
C GLU A 190 43.38 -2.13 24.48
N ALA A 191 43.61 -2.91 23.41
CA ALA A 191 44.77 -3.79 23.29
C ALA A 191 46.09 -3.00 23.28
N LYS A 192 46.17 -1.89 22.53
CA LYS A 192 47.35 -1.00 22.52
C LYS A 192 47.65 -0.42 23.91
N LYS A 193 46.61 -0.05 24.65
CA LYS A 193 46.77 0.46 26.02
C LYS A 193 47.29 -0.64 26.95
N ALA A 194 46.70 -1.83 26.89
CA ALA A 194 47.16 -2.98 27.68
C ALA A 194 48.61 -3.36 27.37
N GLU A 195 49.01 -3.34 26.09
CA GLU A 195 50.41 -3.61 25.70
C GLU A 195 51.37 -2.56 26.30
N SER A 196 51.00 -1.28 26.24
CA SER A 196 51.81 -0.21 26.84
C SER A 196 51.95 -0.37 28.36
N ASP A 197 50.87 -0.72 29.04
CA ASP A 197 50.88 -0.94 30.50
C ASP A 197 51.74 -2.14 30.87
N LEU A 198 51.68 -3.23 30.09
CA LEU A 198 52.46 -4.44 30.31
C LEU A 198 53.96 -4.18 30.13
N ARG A 199 54.35 -3.44 29.08
CA ARG A 199 55.75 -3.03 28.86
C ARG A 199 56.29 -2.17 30.00
N ARG A 200 55.47 -1.29 30.57
CA ARG A 200 55.87 -0.48 31.73
C ARG A 200 56.12 -1.37 32.96
N VAL A 201 55.21 -2.29 33.25
CA VAL A 201 55.33 -3.23 34.38
C VAL A 201 56.54 -4.15 34.21
N GLU A 202 56.80 -4.67 33.01
CA GLU A 202 58.01 -5.47 32.72
C GLU A 202 59.29 -4.67 32.96
N GLY A 203 59.32 -3.40 32.54
CA GLY A 203 60.45 -2.50 32.78
C GLY A 203 60.70 -2.27 34.27
N GLU A 204 59.65 -2.00 35.04
CA GLU A 204 59.71 -1.83 36.50
C GLU A 204 60.17 -3.10 37.21
N ALA A 205 59.63 -4.27 36.84
CA ALA A 205 60.02 -5.56 37.41
C ALA A 205 61.48 -5.91 37.12
N ARG A 206 61.95 -5.62 35.90
CA ARG A 206 63.36 -5.84 35.53
C ARG A 206 64.30 -4.93 36.32
N ALA A 207 63.95 -3.65 36.47
CA ALA A 207 64.73 -2.71 37.28
C ALA A 207 64.80 -3.14 38.76
N ALA A 208 63.69 -3.63 39.33
CA ALA A 208 63.66 -4.16 40.69
C ALA A 208 64.54 -5.43 40.85
N ALA A 209 64.49 -6.34 39.87
CA ALA A 209 65.31 -7.55 39.88
C ALA A 209 66.82 -7.24 39.79
N ASP A 210 67.21 -6.27 38.96
CA ASP A 210 68.60 -5.83 38.85
C ASP A 210 69.09 -5.14 40.14
N ALA A 211 68.22 -4.36 40.79
CA ALA A 211 68.52 -3.73 42.08
C ALA A 211 68.75 -4.78 43.21
N LEU A 212 67.89 -5.79 43.29
CA LEU A 212 68.04 -6.90 44.25
C LEU A 212 69.36 -7.65 44.06
N LYS A 213 69.72 -7.98 42.81
CA LYS A 213 71.01 -8.63 42.50
C LYS A 213 72.20 -7.77 42.93
N ALA A 214 72.13 -6.46 42.70
CA ALA A 214 73.19 -5.54 43.10
C ALA A 214 73.33 -5.46 44.64
N GLU A 215 72.23 -5.56 45.37
CA GLU A 215 72.21 -5.57 46.83
C GLU A 215 72.74 -6.89 47.41
N GLU A 216 72.35 -8.03 46.83
CA GLU A 216 72.89 -9.36 47.18
C GLU A 216 74.41 -9.43 46.95
N THR A 217 74.89 -8.85 45.85
CA THR A 217 76.33 -8.82 45.55
C THR A 217 77.12 -8.00 46.57
N LYS A 218 76.52 -6.92 47.11
CA LYS A 218 77.14 -6.10 48.17
C LYS A 218 77.13 -6.79 49.53
N LEU A 219 76.13 -7.62 49.84
CA LEU A 219 76.07 -8.37 51.09
C LEU A 219 77.02 -9.58 51.12
N ALA A 220 77.46 -10.06 49.94
CA ALA A 220 78.35 -11.21 49.80
C ALA A 220 79.86 -10.87 49.83
N THR A 221 80.21 -9.57 49.88
CA THR A 221 81.59 -9.04 50.03
C THR A 221 81.80 -8.43 51.39
#